data_AF-A0A966Y7J0-F1
#
_entry.id   AF-A0A966Y7J0-F1
#
_cell.length_a   1.000
_cell.length_b   1.000
_cell.length_c   1.000
_cell.angle_alpha   90.00
_cell.angle_beta   90.00
_cell.angle_gamma   90.00
#
_symmetry.space_group_name_H-M   'P 1'
#
loop_
_entity.id
_entity.type
_entity.pdbx_description
1 polymer ?
#
loop_
_entity_poly.entity_id
_entity_poly.type
_entity_poly.pdbx_seq_one_letter_code
_entity_poly.pdbx_strand_id
1 'polypeptide(L)'
;AGIVFTGGTSKMEGVVELAESIFQTSVRLGIPNKFSGMESILQNPIYATSIGLVDHGFKQKNEDLIAEQNQSWVSKLLKIVKSEY
;
A
#
# COMPACT_ATOMS: atom_id res chain seq x y z
N ALA A 1 15.36 -13.01 7.44
CA ALA A 1 14.10 -12.22 7.52
C ALA A 1 14.10 -11.45 8.84
N GLY A 2 13.62 -10.21 8.86
CA GLY A 2 13.61 -9.34 10.06
C GLY A 2 12.20 -8.84 10.39
N ILE A 3 12.03 -8.26 11.57
CA ILE A 3 10.74 -7.80 12.12
C ILE A 3 10.54 -6.30 11.81
N VAL A 4 9.29 -5.90 11.60
CA VAL A 4 8.90 -4.50 11.41
C VAL A 4 7.85 -4.13 12.45
N PHE A 5 8.12 -3.10 13.25
CA PHE A 5 7.15 -2.52 14.16
C PHE A 5 6.40 -1.35 13.54
N THR A 6 5.14 -1.19 13.91
CA THR A 6 4.26 -0.15 13.40
C THR A 6 3.23 0.26 14.47
N GLY A 7 2.38 1.25 14.17
CA GLY A 7 1.41 1.81 15.11
C GLY A 7 2.04 2.70 16.18
N GLY A 8 1.23 3.21 17.11
CA GLY A 8 1.69 4.17 18.13
C GLY A 8 2.69 3.59 19.12
N THR A 9 2.45 2.38 19.62
CA THR A 9 3.30 1.73 20.64
C THR A 9 4.72 1.48 20.12
N SER A 10 4.90 1.33 18.80
CA SER A 10 6.23 1.15 18.21
C SER A 10 7.17 2.35 18.36
N LYS A 11 6.66 3.51 18.81
CA LYS A 11 7.46 4.71 19.12
C LYS A 11 7.99 4.74 20.55
N MET A 12 7.67 3.76 21.38
CA MET A 12 8.20 3.67 22.73
C MET A 12 9.73 3.56 22.66
N GLU A 13 10.42 4.41 23.42
CA GLU A 13 11.87 4.41 23.49
C GLU A 13 12.40 3.04 23.96
N GLY A 14 13.46 2.54 23.33
CA GLY A 14 14.06 1.25 23.67
C GLY A 14 13.30 0.01 23.16
N VAL A 15 12.13 0.16 22.53
CA VAL A 15 11.30 -0.99 22.12
C VAL A 15 11.96 -1.81 21.01
N VAL A 16 12.70 -1.17 20.12
CA VAL A 16 13.40 -1.84 19.01
C VAL A 16 14.56 -2.65 19.56
N GLU A 17 15.40 -2.03 20.39
CA GLU A 17 16.57 -2.64 21.02
C GLU A 17 16.16 -3.83 21.90
N LEU A 18 15.10 -3.67 22.68
CA LEU A 18 14.52 -4.75 23.47
C LEU A 18 14.07 -5.90 22.58
N ALA A 19 13.34 -5.61 21.51
CA ALA A 19 12.88 -6.63 20.58
C ALA A 19 14.04 -7.34 19.87
N GLU A 20 15.09 -6.63 19.46
CA GLU A 20 16.29 -7.24 18.87
C GLU A 20 16.97 -8.20 19.85
N SER A 21 17.05 -7.83 21.14
CA SER A 21 17.60 -8.71 22.18
C SER A 21 16.77 -9.98 22.41
N ILE A 22 15.44 -9.90 22.29
CA ILE A 22 14.53 -11.04 22.50
C ILE A 22 14.50 -11.94 21.27
N PHE A 23 14.36 -11.36 20.08
CA PHE A 23 14.13 -12.10 18.84
C PHE A 23 15.42 -12.51 18.12
N GLN A 24 16.59 -11.99 18.54
CA GLN A 24 17.89 -12.32 17.95
C GLN A 24 17.91 -12.12 16.43
N THR A 25 17.20 -11.08 15.96
CA THR A 25 17.07 -10.70 14.55
C THR A 25 16.90 -9.20 14.43
N SER A 26 17.11 -8.65 13.23
CA SER A 26 16.94 -7.22 13.00
C SER A 26 15.48 -6.80 13.16
N VAL A 27 15.27 -5.72 13.90
CA VAL A 27 13.96 -5.08 14.09
C VAL A 27 14.06 -3.64 13.59
N ARG A 28 13.04 -3.16 12.89
CA ARG A 28 12.99 -1.76 12.42
C ARG A 28 11.62 -1.14 12.57
N LEU A 29 11.59 0.18 12.64
CA LEU A 29 10.36 0.95 12.62
C LEU A 29 9.84 1.08 11.18
N GLY A 30 8.59 0.67 10.96
CA GLY A 30 7.88 0.79 9.69
C GLY A 30 7.18 2.13 9.58
N ILE A 31 7.66 3.00 8.69
CA ILE A 31 7.05 4.30 8.41
C ILE A 31 6.34 4.22 7.06
N PRO A 32 5.05 4.58 6.97
CA PRO A 32 4.34 4.61 5.68
C PRO A 32 4.97 5.66 4.75
N ASN A 33 4.97 5.39 3.44
CA ASN A 33 5.63 6.25 2.44
C ASN A 33 4.87 6.40 1.10
N LYS A 34 3.67 5.83 0.99
CA LYS A 34 2.85 5.88 -0.23
C LYS A 34 1.78 6.98 -0.16
N PHE A 35 2.22 8.21 -0.01
CA PHE A 35 1.36 9.40 0.02
C PHE A 35 2.18 10.64 -0.33
N SER A 36 1.51 11.76 -0.62
CA SER A 36 2.16 13.06 -0.86
C SER A 36 1.38 14.22 -0.22
N GLY A 37 2.08 15.29 0.15
CA GLY A 37 1.50 16.58 0.56
C GLY A 37 1.21 16.75 2.06
N MET A 38 1.56 15.77 2.89
CA MET A 38 1.38 15.78 4.35
C MET A 38 2.50 15.04 5.09
N GLU A 39 3.70 15.02 4.54
CA GLU A 39 4.86 14.25 5.03
C GLU A 39 5.24 14.58 6.47
N SER A 40 5.16 15.86 6.86
CA SER A 40 5.45 16.31 8.23
C SER A 40 4.57 15.68 9.30
N ILE A 41 3.39 15.18 8.93
CA ILE A 41 2.43 14.57 9.84
C ILE A 41 2.39 13.05 9.61
N LEU A 42 2.26 12.63 8.36
CA LEU A 42 1.96 11.25 7.98
C LEU A 42 3.17 10.32 7.97
N GLN A 43 4.42 10.84 7.98
CA GLN A 43 5.63 10.03 8.14
C GLN A 43 5.79 9.57 9.60
N ASN A 44 4.82 8.80 10.07
CA ASN A 44 4.75 8.32 11.43
C ASN A 44 4.09 6.93 11.44
N PRO A 45 4.67 5.94 12.15
CA PRO A 45 4.14 4.56 12.21
C PRO A 45 2.68 4.47 12.69
N ILE A 46 2.18 5.48 13.41
CA ILE A 46 0.77 5.58 13.83
C ILE A 46 -0.20 5.47 12.64
N TYR A 47 0.18 6.01 11.47
CA TYR A 47 -0.70 6.08 10.30
C TYR A 47 -0.57 4.89 9.34
N ALA A 48 0.23 3.88 9.66
CA ALA A 48 0.49 2.77 8.74
C ALA A 48 -0.78 2.03 8.31
N THR A 49 -1.71 1.79 9.24
CA THR A 49 -2.98 1.10 8.93
C THR A 49 -3.87 1.95 8.04
N SER A 50 -4.13 3.20 8.42
CA SER A 50 -5.02 4.08 7.64
C SER A 50 -4.49 4.33 6.23
N ILE A 51 -3.18 4.59 6.09
CA ILE A 51 -2.54 4.78 4.79
C ILE A 51 -2.58 3.49 3.98
N GLY A 52 -2.33 2.34 4.61
CA GLY A 52 -2.42 1.03 3.95
C GLY A 52 -3.81 0.75 3.40
N LEU A 53 -4.87 1.08 4.16
CA LEU A 53 -6.26 0.92 3.70
C LEU A 53 -6.58 1.83 2.51
N VAL A 54 -6.14 3.09 2.55
CA VAL A 54 -6.35 4.03 1.45
C VAL A 54 -5.57 3.61 0.19
N ASP A 55 -4.29 3.23 0.33
CA ASP A 55 -3.47 2.69 -0.78
C ASP A 55 -4.10 1.44 -1.40
N HIS A 56 -4.61 0.54 -0.56
CA HIS A 56 -5.28 -0.67 -1.01
C HIS A 56 -6.55 -0.36 -1.81
N GLY A 57 -7.44 0.47 -1.27
CA GLY A 57 -8.68 0.87 -1.96
C GLY A 57 -8.40 1.62 -3.26
N PHE A 58 -7.38 2.47 -3.29
CA PHE A 58 -6.97 3.18 -4.50
C PHE A 58 -6.48 2.23 -5.60
N LYS A 59 -5.66 1.22 -5.25
CA LYS A 59 -5.18 0.21 -6.20
C LYS A 59 -6.31 -0.63 -6.76
N GLN A 60 -7.19 -1.12 -5.89
CA GLN A 60 -8.35 -1.90 -6.30
C GLN A 60 -9.20 -1.12 -7.31
N LYS A 61 -9.54 0.14 -7.00
CA LYS A 61 -10.30 0.99 -7.92
C LYS A 61 -9.60 1.21 -9.25
N ASN A 62 -8.29 1.41 -9.26
CA ASN A 62 -7.54 1.58 -10.51
C ASN A 62 -7.50 0.29 -11.35
N GLU A 63 -7.34 -0.87 -10.72
CA GLU A 63 -7.41 -2.16 -11.40
C GLU A 63 -8.79 -2.37 -12.05
N ASP A 64 -9.87 -2.04 -11.32
CA ASP A 64 -11.24 -2.11 -11.84
C ASP A 64 -11.44 -1.17 -13.04
N LEU A 65 -10.97 0.09 -12.95
CA LEU A 65 -11.06 1.06 -14.04
C LEU A 65 -10.29 0.59 -15.30
N ILE A 66 -9.10 0.02 -15.13
CA ILE A 66 -8.30 -0.52 -16.24
C ILE A 66 -9.04 -1.71 -16.87
N ALA A 67 -9.63 -2.60 -16.07
CA ALA A 67 -10.38 -3.74 -16.57
C ALA A 67 -11.63 -3.31 -17.38
N GLU A 68 -12.40 -2.34 -16.90
CA GLU A 68 -13.56 -1.78 -17.61
C GLU A 68 -13.17 -1.12 -18.95
N GLN A 69 -12.09 -0.32 -18.96
CA GLN A 69 -11.58 0.29 -20.19
C GLN A 69 -11.12 -0.79 -21.18
N ASN A 70 -10.46 -1.84 -20.69
CA ASN A 70 -9.97 -2.97 -21.49
C ASN A 70 -11.14 -3.72 -22.17
N GLN A 71 -12.25 -3.94 -21.47
CA GLN A 71 -13.44 -4.55 -22.08
C GLN A 71 -14.12 -3.63 -23.12
N SER A 72 -14.14 -2.32 -22.88
CA SER A 72 -14.74 -1.34 -23.79
C SER A 72 -14.04 -1.27 -25.15
N TRP A 73 -12.70 -1.29 -25.21
CA TRP A 73 -12.01 -1.25 -26.51
C TRP A 73 -12.06 -2.59 -27.26
N VAL A 74 -11.93 -3.74 -26.57
CA VAL A 74 -12.05 -5.06 -27.22
C VAL A 74 -13.44 -5.21 -27.83
N SER A 75 -14.49 -4.83 -27.09
CA SER A 75 -15.85 -4.90 -27.64
C SER A 75 -16.07 -3.96 -28.83
N LYS A 76 -15.43 -2.78 -28.87
CA LYS A 76 -15.41 -1.92 -30.07
C LYS A 76 -14.70 -2.57 -31.24
N LEU A 77 -13.54 -3.19 -31.04
CA LEU A 77 -12.81 -3.88 -32.10
C LEU A 77 -13.56 -5.11 -32.64
N LEU A 78 -14.13 -5.92 -31.75
CA LEU A 78 -14.94 -7.07 -32.14
C LEU A 78 -16.17 -6.65 -32.96
N LYS A 79 -16.75 -5.48 -32.67
CA LYS A 79 -17.85 -4.91 -33.48
C LYS A 79 -17.38 -4.51 -34.87
N ILE A 80 -16.20 -3.92 -35.00
CA ILE A 80 -15.63 -3.53 -36.31
C ILE A 80 -15.40 -4.77 -37.18
N VAL A 81 -14.73 -5.79 -36.64
CA VAL A 81 -14.40 -7.03 -37.38
C VAL A 81 -15.67 -7.79 -37.80
N LYS A 82 -16.71 -7.82 -36.95
CA LYS A 82 -17.98 -8.48 -37.28
C LYS A 82 -18.88 -7.67 -38.21
N SER A 83 -18.59 -6.38 -38.44
CA SER A 83 -19.39 -5.51 -39.31
C SER A 83 -18.99 -5.62 -40.78
N GLU A 84 -17.86 -6.28 -41.09
CA GLU A 84 -17.26 -6.35 -42.42
C GLU A 84 -17.49 -7.71 -43.11
N TYR A 85 -18.22 -8.62 -42.44
CA TYR A 85 -18.76 -9.89 -42.96
C TYR A 85 -20.28 -9.90 -42.80
#